data_AF-A0A369KMR2-F1
#
_entry.id   AF-A0A369KMR2-F1
#
_cell.length_a   1.000
_cell.length_b   1.000
_cell.length_c   1.000
_cell.angle_alpha   90.00
_cell.angle_beta   90.00
_cell.angle_gamma   90.00
#
_symmetry.space_group_name_H-M   'P 1'
#
loop_
_entity.id
_entity.type
_entity.pdbx_description
1 polymer ?
#
loop_
_entity_poly.entity_id
_entity_poly.type
_entity_poly.pdbx_seq_one_letter_code
_entity_poly.pdbx_strand_id
1 'polypeptide(L)'
;MNKQERIQTIQTIRKQMQPRRILSVVFTGGAYSATHFFDQSIWSILVFLCALVISGVMLSRESFEISRLSDSTRAKRLIRLRSIMGFGIISLMLLLIITTERRGDTDMSLLYVAGFMLLGIGIETIIEHRIRRADPEQPMSKEYR
;
A
#
# COMPACT_ATOMS: atom_id res chain seq x y z
N MET A 1 1.46 -5.53 27.30
CA MET A 1 2.68 -5.52 26.44
C MET A 1 3.18 -4.10 26.40
N ASN A 2 4.45 -3.86 26.72
CA ASN A 2 4.96 -2.50 26.86
C ASN A 2 5.12 -1.83 25.47
N LYS A 3 5.05 -0.50 25.38
CA LYS A 3 5.11 0.23 24.09
C LYS A 3 6.39 -0.09 23.30
N GLN A 4 7.52 -0.23 24.00
CA GLN A 4 8.81 -0.60 23.40
C GLN A 4 8.85 -2.04 22.87
N GLU A 5 8.25 -3.00 23.58
CA GLU A 5 8.13 -4.39 23.10
C GLU A 5 7.25 -4.46 21.85
N ARG A 6 6.17 -3.67 21.77
CA ARG A 6 5.34 -3.56 20.57
C ARG A 6 6.13 -3.01 19.38
N ILE A 7 6.94 -1.97 19.57
CA ILE A 7 7.80 -1.40 18.52
C ILE A 7 8.82 -2.43 18.01
N GLN A 8 9.54 -3.12 18.91
CA GLN A 8 10.52 -4.14 18.52
C GLN A 8 9.89 -5.31 17.78
N THR A 9 8.70 -5.74 18.19
CA THR A 9 7.96 -6.81 17.51
C THR A 9 7.55 -6.38 16.10
N ILE A 10 7.03 -5.16 15.94
CA ILE A 10 6.67 -4.60 14.64
C ILE A 10 7.90 -4.47 13.73
N GLN A 11 9.03 -3.99 14.26
CA GLN A 11 10.28 -3.90 13.50
C GLN A 11 10.77 -5.27 13.05
N THR A 12 10.70 -6.29 13.90
CA THR A 12 11.11 -7.67 13.58
C THR A 12 10.24 -8.26 12.46
N ILE A 13 8.91 -8.12 12.58
CA ILE A 13 7.96 -8.56 11.55
C ILE A 13 8.24 -7.84 10.23
N ARG A 14 8.45 -6.52 10.28
CA ARG A 14 8.73 -5.72 9.09
C ARG A 14 10.05 -6.12 8.43
N LYS A 15 11.09 -6.42 9.21
CA LYS A 15 12.39 -6.87 8.71
C LYS A 15 12.28 -8.25 8.04
N GLN A 16 11.48 -9.16 8.59
CA GLN A 16 11.18 -10.46 7.97
C GLN A 16 10.36 -10.32 6.68
N MET A 17 9.42 -9.39 6.61
CA MET A 17 8.60 -9.16 5.42
C MET A 17 9.22 -8.20 4.40
N GLN A 18 10.31 -7.51 4.73
CA GLN A 18 11.04 -6.61 3.85
C GLN A 18 11.43 -7.23 2.49
N PRO A 19 12.05 -8.44 2.42
CA PRO A 19 12.39 -9.06 1.14
C PRO A 19 11.14 -9.38 0.30
N ARG A 20 10.07 -9.84 0.95
CA ARG A 20 8.77 -10.10 0.32
C ARG A 20 8.15 -8.82 -0.27
N ARG A 21 8.27 -7.71 0.45
CA ARG A 21 7.78 -6.41 0.00
C ARG A 21 8.58 -5.87 -1.17
N ILE A 22 9.91 -5.97 -1.12
CA ILE A 22 10.79 -5.60 -2.24
C ILE A 22 10.45 -6.43 -3.47
N LEU A 23 10.30 -7.76 -3.31
CA LEU A 23 9.94 -8.64 -4.42
C LEU A 23 8.60 -8.27 -5.04
N SER A 24 7.58 -7.97 -4.22
CA SER A 24 6.27 -7.52 -4.69
C SER A 24 6.34 -6.18 -5.45
N VAL A 25 7.12 -5.21 -4.96
CA VAL A 25 7.33 -3.92 -5.63
C VAL A 25 8.05 -4.12 -6.96
N VAL A 26 9.13 -4.91 -6.98
CA VAL A 26 9.89 -5.21 -8.21
C VAL A 26 9.02 -5.94 -9.22
N PHE A 27 8.23 -6.92 -8.79
CA PHE A 27 7.34 -7.67 -9.66
C PHE A 27 6.23 -6.78 -10.25
N THR A 28 5.60 -5.94 -9.41
CA THR A 28 4.54 -5.01 -9.85
C THR A 28 5.09 -3.92 -10.77
N GLY A 29 6.26 -3.35 -10.45
CA GLY A 29 6.94 -2.36 -11.27
C GLY A 29 7.44 -2.93 -12.60
N GLY A 30 7.92 -4.18 -12.58
CA GLY A 30 8.28 -4.92 -13.79
C GLY A 30 7.07 -5.17 -14.69
N ALA A 31 5.96 -5.61 -14.13
CA ALA A 31 4.70 -5.80 -14.88
C ALA A 31 4.17 -4.48 -15.45
N TYR A 32 4.26 -3.38 -14.69
CA TYR A 32 3.91 -2.04 -15.15
C TYR A 32 4.82 -1.56 -16.30
N SER A 33 6.12 -1.78 -16.19
CA SER A 33 7.07 -1.44 -17.25
C SER A 33 6.80 -2.26 -18.51
N ALA A 34 6.51 -3.56 -18.36
CA ALA A 34 6.13 -4.41 -19.48
C ALA A 34 4.86 -3.92 -20.20
N THR A 35 3.85 -3.44 -19.46
CA THR A 35 2.67 -2.80 -20.06
C THR A 35 3.00 -1.53 -20.83
N HIS A 36 3.99 -0.76 -20.38
CA HIS A 36 4.36 0.51 -20.98
C HIS A 36 5.30 0.35 -22.19
N PHE A 37 6.20 -0.63 -22.20
CA PHE A 37 7.24 -0.78 -23.26
C PHE A 37 6.91 -1.82 -24.34
N PHE A 38 6.09 -2.85 -24.06
CA PHE A 38 5.85 -3.98 -24.97
C PHE A 38 4.40 -4.02 -25.50
N ASP A 39 3.92 -2.91 -26.07
CA ASP A 39 2.68 -2.79 -26.87
C ASP A 39 1.32 -2.77 -26.15
N GLN A 40 1.23 -2.44 -24.85
CA GLN A 40 -0.06 -2.36 -24.12
C GLN A 40 -1.01 -3.55 -24.42
N SER A 41 -0.41 -4.72 -24.68
CA SER A 41 -1.14 -5.92 -25.04
C SER A 41 -2.09 -6.31 -23.92
N ILE A 42 -3.25 -6.86 -24.26
CA ILE A 42 -4.22 -7.37 -23.30
C ILE A 42 -3.56 -8.37 -22.33
N TRP A 43 -2.57 -9.14 -22.82
CA TRP A 43 -1.77 -10.06 -22.01
C TRP A 43 -0.92 -9.35 -20.96
N SER A 44 -0.25 -8.25 -21.32
CA SER A 44 0.54 -7.44 -20.39
C SER A 44 -0.34 -6.83 -19.30
N ILE A 45 -1.54 -6.35 -19.66
CA ILE A 45 -2.52 -5.82 -18.70
C ILE A 45 -3.00 -6.91 -17.74
N LEU A 46 -3.28 -8.12 -18.25
CA LEU A 46 -3.65 -9.28 -17.44
C LEU A 46 -2.56 -9.66 -16.44
N VAL A 47 -1.29 -9.68 -16.87
CA VAL A 47 -0.14 -9.92 -15.99
C VAL A 47 -0.02 -8.84 -14.92
N PHE A 48 -0.23 -7.56 -15.29
CA PHE A 48 -0.23 -6.45 -14.35
C PHE A 48 -1.36 -6.57 -13.30
N LEU A 49 -2.59 -6.91 -13.71
CA LEU A 49 -3.69 -7.15 -12.79
C LEU A 49 -3.40 -8.31 -11.83
N CYS A 50 -2.83 -9.40 -12.33
CA CYS A 50 -2.39 -10.52 -11.48
C CYS A 50 -1.32 -10.08 -10.47
N ALA A 51 -0.34 -9.28 -10.89
CA ALA A 51 0.69 -8.73 -10.01
C ALA A 51 0.10 -7.84 -8.91
N LEU A 52 -0.90 -7.01 -9.24
CA LEU A 52 -1.64 -6.23 -8.25
C LEU A 52 -2.35 -7.13 -7.24
N VAL A 53 -3.10 -8.16 -7.68
CA VAL A 53 -3.80 -9.06 -6.76
C VAL A 53 -2.83 -9.74 -5.79
N ILE A 54 -1.70 -10.25 -6.28
CA ILE A 54 -0.67 -10.88 -5.44
C ILE A 54 -0.13 -9.88 -4.41
N SER A 55 0.22 -8.67 -4.84
CA SER A 55 0.72 -7.61 -3.96
C SER A 55 -0.32 -7.19 -2.91
N GLY A 56 -1.59 -7.10 -3.29
CA GLY A 56 -2.71 -6.81 -2.38
C GLY A 56 -2.89 -7.89 -1.32
N VAL A 57 -2.82 -9.17 -1.70
CA VAL A 57 -2.89 -10.29 -0.75
C VAL A 57 -1.71 -10.26 0.23
N MET A 58 -0.50 -9.98 -0.26
CA MET A 58 0.69 -9.87 0.60
C MET A 58 0.57 -8.73 1.60
N LEU A 59 0.17 -7.53 1.16
CA LEU A 59 -0.06 -6.37 2.02
C LEU A 59 -1.20 -6.59 3.03
N SER A 60 -2.24 -7.33 2.64
CA SER A 60 -3.32 -7.71 3.53
C SER A 60 -2.83 -8.64 4.64
N ARG A 61 -2.01 -9.64 4.31
CA ARG A 61 -1.38 -10.54 5.30
C ARG A 61 -0.47 -9.78 6.26
N GLU A 62 0.36 -8.86 5.75
CA GLU A 62 1.22 -8.01 6.58
C GLU A 62 0.39 -7.16 7.56
N SER A 63 -0.67 -6.52 7.07
CA SER A 63 -1.57 -5.74 7.92
C SER A 63 -2.32 -6.59 8.95
N PHE A 64 -2.62 -7.84 8.62
CA PHE A 64 -3.29 -8.77 9.53
C PHE A 64 -2.38 -9.14 10.70
N GLU A 65 -1.12 -9.48 10.43
CA GLU A 65 -0.12 -9.79 11.45
C GLU A 65 0.15 -8.60 12.37
N ILE A 66 0.32 -7.40 11.82
CA ILE A 66 0.49 -6.17 12.61
C ILE A 66 -0.76 -5.88 13.44
N SER A 67 -1.96 -6.07 12.86
CA SER A 67 -3.21 -5.87 13.60
C SER A 67 -3.38 -6.86 14.76
N ARG A 68 -2.80 -8.06 14.72
CA ARG A 68 -2.89 -9.03 15.83
C ARG A 68 -2.18 -8.54 17.09
N LEU A 69 -1.22 -7.63 16.98
CA LEU A 69 -0.44 -7.09 18.12
C LEU A 69 -1.15 -6.00 18.91
N SER A 70 -2.22 -5.42 18.36
CA SER A 70 -3.04 -4.42 19.04
C SER A 70 -4.12 -5.10 19.88
N ASP A 71 -4.43 -4.61 21.08
CA ASP A 71 -5.53 -5.18 21.88
C ASP A 71 -6.90 -4.57 21.52
N SER A 72 -6.92 -3.30 21.07
CA SER A 72 -8.14 -2.61 20.67
C SER A 72 -8.69 -3.11 19.31
N THR A 73 -9.91 -3.65 19.29
CA THR A 73 -10.62 -4.07 18.06
C THR A 73 -10.84 -2.92 17.07
N ARG A 74 -10.98 -1.68 17.58
CA ARG A 74 -11.12 -0.47 16.76
C ARG A 74 -9.81 -0.12 16.05
N ALA A 75 -8.68 -0.22 16.76
CA ALA A 75 -7.35 -0.05 16.18
C ALA A 75 -7.05 -1.12 15.11
N LYS A 76 -7.40 -2.40 15.36
CA LYS A 76 -7.24 -3.49 14.37
C LYS A 76 -7.91 -3.16 13.04
N ARG A 77 -9.16 -2.69 13.09
CA ARG A 77 -9.93 -2.31 11.88
C ARG A 77 -9.28 -1.14 11.16
N LEU A 78 -8.82 -0.12 11.90
CA LEU A 78 -8.18 1.06 11.29
C LEU A 78 -6.83 0.74 10.63
N ILE A 79 -6.03 -0.16 11.21
CA ILE A 79 -4.76 -0.63 10.60
C ILE A 79 -5.02 -1.36 9.28
N ARG A 80 -6.00 -2.28 9.27
CA ARG A 80 -6.37 -3.01 8.03
C ARG A 80 -6.93 -2.05 6.99
N LEU A 81 -7.78 -1.11 7.41
CA LEU A 81 -8.35 -0.11 6.52
C LEU A 81 -7.27 0.78 5.90
N ARG A 82 -6.24 1.17 6.67
CA ARG A 82 -5.06 1.90 6.14
C ARG A 82 -4.35 1.12 5.04
N SER A 83 -4.10 -0.17 5.25
CA SER A 83 -3.44 -1.02 4.26
C SER A 83 -4.28 -1.18 2.99
N ILE A 84 -5.58 -1.48 3.14
CA ILE A 84 -6.51 -1.66 2.02
C ILE A 84 -6.68 -0.36 1.23
N MET A 85 -6.88 0.77 1.90
CA MET A 85 -7.01 2.07 1.23
C MET A 85 -5.71 2.48 0.54
N GLY A 86 -4.56 2.34 1.20
CA GLY A 86 -3.26 2.65 0.59
C GLY A 86 -2.99 1.82 -0.67
N PHE A 87 -3.22 0.51 -0.61
CA PHE A 87 -3.08 -0.37 -1.77
C PHE A 87 -4.11 -0.04 -2.87
N GLY A 88 -5.36 0.25 -2.51
CA GLY A 88 -6.41 0.60 -3.45
C GLY A 88 -6.12 1.91 -4.19
N ILE A 89 -5.63 2.94 -3.48
CA ILE A 89 -5.22 4.23 -4.04
C ILE A 89 -4.10 4.04 -5.07
N ILE A 90 -3.04 3.29 -4.72
CA ILE A 90 -1.91 3.03 -5.62
C ILE A 90 -2.36 2.21 -6.83
N SER A 91 -3.16 1.16 -6.63
CA SER A 91 -3.65 0.31 -7.71
C SER A 91 -4.55 1.08 -8.68
N LEU A 92 -5.45 1.91 -8.15
CA LEU A 92 -6.33 2.76 -8.95
C LEU A 92 -5.54 3.81 -9.73
N MET A 93 -4.54 4.42 -9.10
CA MET A 93 -3.63 5.38 -9.75
C MET A 93 -2.92 4.73 -10.95
N LEU A 94 -2.32 3.56 -10.77
CA LEU A 94 -1.60 2.87 -11.85
C LEU A 94 -2.55 2.45 -12.99
N LEU A 95 -3.76 1.97 -12.67
CA LEU A 95 -4.77 1.65 -13.67
C LEU A 95 -5.18 2.89 -14.48
N LEU A 96 -5.43 4.01 -13.79
CA LEU A 96 -5.80 5.25 -14.46
C LEU A 96 -4.70 5.70 -15.41
N ILE A 97 -3.44 5.70 -14.97
CA ILE A 97 -2.28 6.05 -15.82
C ILE A 97 -2.28 5.21 -17.10
N ILE A 98 -2.34 3.87 -16.98
CA ILE A 98 -2.38 2.96 -18.14
C ILE A 98 -3.55 3.30 -19.08
N THR A 99 -4.74 3.59 -18.53
CA THR A 99 -5.91 3.92 -19.36
C THR A 99 -5.79 5.27 -20.07
N THR A 100 -5.21 6.30 -19.43
CA THR A 100 -4.99 7.61 -20.09
C THR A 100 -3.88 7.56 -21.12
N GLU A 101 -2.79 6.84 -20.85
CA GLU A 101 -1.71 6.65 -21.84
C GLU A 101 -2.23 5.95 -23.09
N ARG A 102 -3.10 4.93 -22.92
CA ARG A 102 -3.76 4.25 -24.05
C ARG A 102 -4.64 5.18 -24.89
N ARG A 103 -5.17 6.25 -24.28
CA ARG A 103 -6.00 7.26 -24.95
C ARG A 103 -5.17 8.36 -25.63
N GLY A 104 -3.86 8.41 -25.38
CA GLY A 104 -2.96 9.45 -25.88
C GLY A 104 -2.91 10.72 -25.02
N ASP A 105 -3.56 10.72 -23.85
CA ASP A 105 -3.65 11.87 -22.95
C ASP A 105 -2.54 11.80 -21.86
N THR A 106 -1.28 11.78 -22.29
CA THR A 106 -0.12 11.62 -21.38
C THR A 106 0.01 12.75 -20.38
N ASP A 107 -0.39 13.98 -20.71
CA ASP A 107 -0.32 15.13 -19.78
C ASP A 107 -1.20 14.94 -18.53
N MET A 108 -2.29 14.16 -18.64
CA MET A 108 -3.19 13.86 -17.52
C MET A 108 -2.57 12.86 -16.52
N SER A 109 -1.62 12.04 -16.96
CA SER A 109 -0.96 11.03 -16.10
C SER A 109 -0.21 11.68 -14.92
N LEU A 110 0.50 12.78 -15.18
CA LEU A 110 1.22 13.55 -14.16
C LEU A 110 0.26 14.16 -13.13
N LEU A 111 -0.88 14.67 -13.58
CA LEU A 111 -1.92 15.20 -12.70
C LEU A 111 -2.52 14.11 -11.81
N TYR A 112 -2.74 12.90 -12.34
CA TYR A 112 -3.15 11.77 -11.51
C TYR A 112 -2.11 11.42 -10.47
N VAL A 113 -0.83 11.31 -10.82
CA VAL A 113 0.24 11.02 -9.86
C VAL A 113 0.23 12.05 -8.72
N ALA A 114 0.20 13.35 -9.04
CA ALA A 114 0.18 14.40 -8.04
C ALA A 114 -1.09 14.35 -7.16
N GLY A 115 -2.27 14.18 -7.77
CA GLY A 115 -3.54 14.10 -7.06
C GLY A 115 -3.63 12.88 -6.12
N PHE A 116 -3.22 11.71 -6.58
CA PHE A 116 -3.20 10.49 -5.78
C PHE A 116 -2.16 10.52 -4.67
N MET A 117 -1.00 11.17 -4.87
CA MET A 117 -0.04 11.39 -3.78
C MET A 117 -0.64 12.26 -2.68
N LEU A 118 -1.27 13.39 -3.03
CA LEU A 118 -1.92 14.27 -2.05
C LEU A 118 -3.06 13.56 -1.31
N LEU A 119 -3.88 12.81 -2.04
CA LEU A 119 -4.99 12.02 -1.47
C LEU A 119 -4.45 10.93 -0.54
N GLY A 120 -3.38 10.24 -0.90
CA GLY A 120 -2.70 9.26 -0.07
C GLY A 120 -2.18 9.86 1.24
N ILE A 121 -1.49 11.00 1.17
CA ILE A 121 -0.97 11.73 2.34
C ILE A 121 -2.13 12.17 3.25
N GLY A 122 -3.20 12.73 2.68
CA GLY A 122 -4.38 13.16 3.41
C GLY A 122 -5.08 12.01 4.13
N ILE A 123 -5.28 10.88 3.45
CA ILE A 123 -5.90 9.70 4.06
C ILE A 123 -5.00 9.10 5.14
N GLU A 124 -3.69 9.02 4.91
CA GLU A 124 -2.74 8.49 5.87
C GLU A 124 -2.74 9.31 7.17
N THR A 125 -2.71 10.64 7.07
CA THR A 125 -2.75 11.55 8.22
C THR A 125 -4.06 11.45 9.00
N ILE A 126 -5.21 11.37 8.32
CA ILE A 126 -6.52 11.22 8.97
C ILE A 126 -6.62 9.88 9.71
N ILE A 127 -6.19 8.78 9.08
CA ILE A 127 -6.24 7.46 9.71
C ILE A 127 -5.28 7.40 10.91
N GLU A 128 -4.06 7.94 10.79
CA GLU A 128 -3.09 7.97 11.88
C GLU A 128 -3.64 8.75 13.08
N HIS A 129 -4.32 9.87 12.84
CA HIS A 129 -5.01 10.63 13.89
C HIS A 129 -6.14 9.82 14.55
N ARG A 130 -6.96 9.11 13.76
CA ARG A 130 -8.03 8.25 14.29
C ARG A 130 -7.51 7.05 15.07
N ILE A 131 -6.38 6.47 14.64
CA ILE A 131 -5.70 5.39 15.34
C ILE A 131 -5.23 5.90 16.70
N ARG A 132 -4.53 7.04 16.75
CA ARG A 132 -4.04 7.63 18.00
C ARG A 132 -5.15 7.93 19.00
N ARG A 133 -6.32 8.36 18.53
CA ARG A 133 -7.48 8.61 19.39
C ARG A 133 -8.12 7.31 19.92
N ALA A 134 -7.98 6.21 19.19
CA ALA A 134 -8.54 4.91 19.56
C ALA A 134 -7.58 4.04 20.40
N ASP A 135 -6.26 4.22 20.21
CA ASP A 135 -5.19 3.58 20.98
C ASP A 135 -3.99 4.54 21.04
N PRO A 136 -3.84 5.31 22.13
CA PRO A 136 -2.73 6.25 22.29
C PRO A 136 -1.37 5.55 22.52
N GLU A 137 -1.37 4.27 22.86
CA GLU A 137 -0.15 3.47 23.02
C GLU A 137 0.33 2.84 21.71
N GLN A 138 -0.51 2.83 20.68
CA GLN A 138 -0.14 2.30 19.38
C GLN A 138 0.99 3.16 18.76
N PRO A 139 2.14 2.54 18.41
CA PRO A 139 3.25 3.30 17.88
C PRO A 139 2.92 3.88 16.51
N MET A 140 3.38 5.11 16.26
CA MET A 140 3.12 5.83 15.01
C MET A 140 3.99 5.28 13.89
N SER A 141 3.55 5.45 12.64
CA SER A 141 4.32 4.96 11.48
C SER A 141 5.72 5.55 11.37
N LYS A 142 5.92 6.74 11.95
CA LYS A 142 7.21 7.43 12.08
C LYS A 142 8.12 6.86 13.18
N GLU A 143 7.55 6.22 14.20
CA GLU A 143 8.30 5.67 15.34
C GLU A 143 8.94 4.30 15.04
N TYR A 144 8.47 3.60 14.00
CA TYR A 144 9.03 2.32 13.55
C TYR A 144 9.45 2.35 12.06
N ARG A 145 9.64 3.55 11.49
CA ARG A 145 10.11 3.72 10.11
C ARG A 145 11.61 3.51 10.00
#